data_AF-A0A8T0G8A7-F1
#
_entry.id   AF-A0A8T0G8A7-F1
#
_cell.length_a   1.000
_cell.length_b   1.000
_cell.length_c   1.000
_cell.angle_alpha   90.00
_cell.angle_beta   90.00
_cell.angle_gamma   90.00
#
_symmetry.space_group_name_H-M   'P 1'
#
loop_
_entity.id
_entity.type
_entity.pdbx_description
1 polymer ?
#
loop_
_entity_poly.entity_id
_entity_poly.type
_entity_poly.pdbx_seq_one_letter_code
_entity_poly.pdbx_strand_id
1 'polypeptide(L)'
;MRERLLEREADRLFVCMFVGWLCMFCGREELAIRNPELATERAMGHLYALDFDGVLCDSCGESSISALKATKLRYPELFAGVDTATETWILDQMRVVRPVVETGYENILLVRLLLEIKVPHVRKSSVAEKLSVDDILADWEHGIKPVVMKEWGENDREVLVELFGKVRDDWIERDLHGWISANRFYPGTADALKFSSSTLFIVTTKQARFASALLKELAGVDFPMDRIYGLGSGPKVEVLKQLQERAEHEGLTLHFVEDRLATLRNVIKTPALDKWNLYLGNSITCYVSFIPGSHIVSCFHFLAAELQRRHLLSNVTMYS
;
A
#
# COMPACT_ATOMS: atom_id res chain seq x y z
N MET A 1 3.47 -26.26 -33.47
CA MET A 1 2.33 -26.97 -32.82
C MET A 1 2.38 -26.92 -31.27
N ARG A 2 3.41 -26.35 -30.65
CA ARG A 2 3.49 -26.04 -29.20
C ARG A 2 3.08 -24.61 -28.81
N GLU A 3 2.83 -23.72 -29.77
CA GLU A 3 2.36 -22.35 -29.49
C GLU A 3 0.83 -22.24 -29.39
N ARG A 4 0.06 -23.15 -30.00
CA ARG A 4 -1.43 -23.12 -29.94
C ARG A 4 -2.03 -23.75 -28.68
N LEU A 5 -1.19 -24.27 -27.78
CA LEU A 5 -1.61 -24.79 -26.47
C LEU A 5 -1.54 -23.72 -25.37
N LEU A 6 -0.73 -22.67 -25.56
CA LEU A 6 -0.60 -21.55 -24.62
C LEU A 6 -1.78 -20.57 -24.68
N GLU A 7 -2.42 -20.40 -25.85
CA GLU A 7 -3.63 -19.58 -25.98
C GLU A 7 -4.85 -20.20 -25.30
N ARG A 8 -4.95 -21.54 -25.22
CA ARG A 8 -6.08 -22.22 -24.57
C ARG A 8 -5.92 -22.38 -23.06
N GLU A 9 -4.71 -22.29 -22.52
CA GLU A 9 -4.46 -22.21 -21.08
C GLU A 9 -4.59 -20.78 -20.54
N ALA A 10 -4.29 -19.77 -21.36
CA ALA A 10 -4.55 -18.36 -21.03
C ALA A 10 -6.03 -18.10 -20.75
N ASP A 11 -6.95 -18.70 -21.53
CA ASP A 11 -8.39 -18.55 -21.29
C ASP A 11 -8.88 -19.25 -20.01
N ARG A 12 -8.26 -20.37 -19.59
CA ARG A 12 -8.60 -21.04 -18.31
C ARG A 12 -8.03 -20.29 -17.09
N LEU A 13 -6.85 -19.69 -17.22
CA LEU A 13 -6.27 -18.80 -16.21
C LEU A 13 -7.04 -17.47 -16.10
N PHE A 14 -7.59 -16.95 -17.21
CA PHE A 14 -8.45 -15.77 -17.22
C PHE A 14 -9.75 -15.99 -16.44
N VAL A 15 -10.31 -17.21 -16.51
CA VAL A 15 -11.48 -17.61 -15.71
C VAL A 15 -11.11 -17.80 -14.22
N CYS A 16 -9.95 -18.36 -13.88
CA CYS A 16 -9.52 -18.49 -12.47
C CYS A 16 -9.22 -17.14 -11.79
N MET A 17 -8.67 -16.16 -12.52
CA MET A 17 -8.49 -14.78 -12.00
C MET A 17 -9.81 -14.05 -11.77
N PHE A 18 -10.85 -14.38 -12.54
CA PHE A 18 -12.22 -13.89 -12.36
C PHE A 18 -12.82 -14.39 -11.04
N VAL A 19 -12.50 -15.63 -10.64
CA VAL A 19 -13.02 -16.28 -9.43
C VAL A 19 -12.33 -15.77 -8.15
N GLY A 20 -11.04 -15.42 -8.19
CA GLY A 20 -10.30 -14.98 -6.98
C GLY A 20 -10.80 -13.65 -6.39
N TRP A 21 -11.27 -12.73 -7.21
CA TRP A 21 -11.84 -11.45 -6.74
C TRP A 21 -13.36 -11.54 -6.52
N LEU A 22 -14.07 -12.40 -7.27
CA LEU A 22 -15.46 -12.77 -6.94
C LEU A 22 -15.55 -13.55 -5.61
N CYS A 23 -14.53 -14.31 -5.23
CA CYS A 23 -14.46 -15.02 -3.94
C CYS A 23 -14.44 -14.08 -2.74
N MET A 24 -14.08 -12.81 -2.94
CA MET A 24 -14.22 -11.76 -1.92
C MET A 24 -15.70 -11.38 -1.68
N PHE A 25 -16.59 -11.67 -2.63
CA PHE A 25 -18.00 -11.25 -2.64
C PHE A 25 -19.03 -12.39 -2.65
N CYS A 26 -18.65 -13.63 -2.96
CA CYS A 26 -19.60 -14.73 -3.13
C CYS A 26 -19.34 -15.86 -2.14
N GLY A 27 -19.69 -15.62 -0.88
CA GLY A 27 -20.01 -16.70 0.04
C GLY A 27 -21.27 -17.42 -0.42
N ARG A 28 -21.08 -18.54 -1.13
CA ARG A 28 -21.94 -19.74 -1.19
C ARG A 28 -23.45 -19.56 -0.99
N GLU A 29 -24.20 -19.38 -2.07
CA GLU A 29 -25.58 -19.93 -2.11
C GLU A 29 -25.89 -20.73 -3.39
N GLU A 30 -25.37 -20.38 -4.57
CA GLU A 30 -25.82 -21.06 -5.81
C GLU A 30 -25.13 -22.39 -6.16
N LEU A 31 -23.89 -22.62 -5.74
CA LEU A 31 -23.10 -23.79 -6.17
C LEU A 31 -23.34 -25.07 -5.34
N ALA A 32 -23.84 -24.94 -4.10
CA ALA A 32 -24.07 -26.08 -3.22
C ALA A 32 -25.33 -26.91 -3.59
N ILE A 33 -26.21 -26.37 -4.43
CA ILE A 33 -27.49 -27.01 -4.78
C ILE A 33 -27.32 -28.12 -5.83
N ARG A 34 -26.18 -28.18 -6.55
CA ARG A 34 -26.07 -29.00 -7.78
C ARG A 34 -25.22 -30.26 -7.71
N ASN A 35 -24.34 -30.45 -6.71
CA ASN A 35 -23.57 -31.70 -6.65
C ASN A 35 -22.95 -32.01 -5.27
N PRO A 36 -23.48 -32.98 -4.50
CA PRO A 36 -22.95 -33.33 -3.17
C PRO A 36 -21.60 -34.07 -3.21
N GLU A 37 -21.16 -34.63 -4.35
CA GLU A 37 -19.88 -35.36 -4.44
C GLU A 37 -18.65 -34.44 -4.67
N LEU A 38 -18.87 -33.20 -5.13
CA LEU A 38 -17.83 -32.16 -5.22
C LEU A 38 -17.58 -31.45 -3.87
N ALA A 39 -18.35 -31.75 -2.83
CA ALA A 39 -18.19 -31.17 -1.49
C ALA A 39 -16.97 -31.72 -0.72
N THR A 40 -16.17 -32.59 -1.33
CA THR A 40 -15.03 -33.31 -0.73
C THR A 40 -13.66 -32.77 -1.12
N GLU A 41 -13.57 -31.68 -1.89
CA GLU A 41 -12.42 -30.79 -1.79
C GLU A 41 -12.61 -30.00 -0.50
N ARG A 42 -11.78 -30.29 0.52
CA ARG A 42 -11.68 -29.48 1.75
C ARG A 42 -11.79 -28.02 1.31
N ALA A 43 -12.83 -27.34 1.77
CA ALA A 43 -13.01 -25.93 1.49
C ALA A 43 -11.81 -25.15 2.05
N MET A 44 -10.78 -24.96 1.21
CA MET A 44 -9.57 -24.26 1.60
C MET A 44 -9.94 -22.78 1.69
N GLY A 45 -10.03 -22.27 2.91
CA GLY A 45 -10.25 -20.84 3.14
C GLY A 45 -9.07 -20.03 2.60
N HIS A 46 -9.24 -18.71 2.57
CA HIS A 46 -8.20 -17.79 2.13
C HIS A 46 -7.66 -16.98 3.30
N LEU A 47 -6.35 -16.72 3.28
CA LEU A 47 -5.69 -15.76 4.16
C LEU A 47 -5.08 -14.65 3.29
N TYR A 48 -5.44 -13.40 3.59
CA TYR A 48 -4.85 -12.23 2.97
C TYR A 48 -4.01 -11.44 3.97
N ALA A 49 -2.73 -11.28 3.67
CA ALA A 49 -1.86 -10.29 4.28
C ALA A 49 -1.83 -9.07 3.35
N LEU A 50 -2.33 -7.93 3.84
CA LEU A 50 -2.51 -6.71 3.05
C LEU A 50 -1.57 -5.64 3.59
N ASP A 51 -0.79 -5.00 2.72
CA ASP A 51 -0.22 -3.72 3.10
C ASP A 51 -1.34 -2.70 3.34
N PHE A 52 -1.07 -1.70 4.17
CA PHE A 52 -2.05 -0.67 4.47
C PHE A 52 -1.94 0.50 3.48
N ASP A 53 -0.81 1.19 3.50
CA ASP A 53 -0.55 2.33 2.64
C ASP A 53 -0.29 1.82 1.21
N GLY A 54 -0.98 2.38 0.21
CA GLY A 54 -0.83 1.97 -1.20
C GLY A 54 -1.68 0.78 -1.65
N VAL A 55 -2.25 0.01 -0.72
CA VAL A 55 -3.19 -1.09 -1.01
C VAL A 55 -4.59 -0.80 -0.47
N LEU A 56 -4.72 -0.44 0.80
CA LEU A 56 -6.01 -0.14 1.42
C LEU A 56 -6.30 1.36 1.44
N CYS A 57 -5.28 2.16 1.76
CA CYS A 57 -5.39 3.60 1.99
C CYS A 57 -4.34 4.38 1.19
N ASP A 58 -4.78 5.46 0.54
CA ASP A 58 -3.92 6.55 0.12
C ASP A 58 -3.70 7.49 1.32
N SER A 59 -2.55 7.33 1.96
CA SER A 59 -2.06 8.22 3.03
C SER A 59 -0.98 9.19 2.54
N CYS A 60 -0.78 9.32 1.23
CA CYS A 60 0.27 10.17 0.68
C CYS A 60 0.05 11.64 1.07
N GLY A 61 -1.21 12.11 1.07
CA GLY A 61 -1.56 13.46 1.52
C GLY A 61 -1.14 13.71 2.98
N GLU A 62 -1.64 12.88 3.89
CA GLU A 62 -1.30 12.95 5.32
C GLU A 62 0.21 12.85 5.57
N SER A 63 0.86 11.81 5.03
CA SER A 63 2.28 11.54 5.29
C SER A 63 3.18 12.67 4.77
N SER A 64 2.84 13.29 3.64
CA SER A 64 3.57 14.45 3.10
C SER A 64 3.42 15.68 3.99
N ILE A 65 2.21 15.96 4.49
CA ILE A 65 1.96 17.09 5.40
C ILE A 65 2.66 16.87 6.75
N SER A 66 2.55 15.66 7.31
CA SER A 66 3.24 15.26 8.53
C SER A 66 4.75 15.36 8.37
N ALA A 67 5.29 14.99 7.20
CA ALA A 67 6.71 15.09 6.92
C ALA A 67 7.15 16.54 6.82
N LEU A 68 6.41 17.40 6.11
CA LEU A 68 6.71 18.83 6.05
C LEU A 68 6.75 19.48 7.45
N LYS A 69 5.79 19.15 8.31
CA LYS A 69 5.76 19.60 9.72
C LYS A 69 6.98 19.08 10.49
N ALA A 70 7.31 17.80 10.37
CA ALA A 70 8.46 17.18 11.04
C ALA A 70 9.79 17.79 10.56
N THR A 71 9.97 17.99 9.26
CA THR A 71 11.20 18.57 8.69
C THR A 71 11.39 20.02 9.13
N LYS A 72 10.31 20.81 9.26
CA LYS A 72 10.35 22.16 9.84
C LYS A 72 10.80 22.17 11.30
N LEU A 73 10.35 21.20 12.09
CA LEU A 73 10.78 21.06 13.50
C LEU A 73 12.24 20.60 13.60
N ARG A 74 12.69 19.73 12.68
CA ARG A 74 14.05 19.17 12.68
C ARG A 74 15.10 20.17 12.18
N TYR A 75 14.76 20.98 11.16
CA TYR A 75 15.67 21.92 10.51
C TYR A 75 15.06 23.33 10.38
N PRO A 76 14.70 23.98 11.50
CA PRO A 76 13.98 25.26 11.47
C PRO A 76 14.72 26.34 10.68
N GLU A 77 16.05 26.32 10.69
CA GLU A 77 16.89 27.29 9.98
C GLU A 77 16.79 27.17 8.46
N LEU A 78 16.53 25.97 7.92
CA LEU A 78 16.38 25.77 6.47
C LEU A 78 15.04 26.29 5.94
N PHE A 79 14.04 26.39 6.81
CA PHE A 79 12.70 26.88 6.47
C PHE A 79 12.54 28.39 6.70
N ALA A 80 13.57 29.08 7.18
CA ALA A 80 13.54 30.52 7.33
C ALA A 80 13.39 31.21 5.96
N GLY A 81 12.25 31.83 5.71
CA GLY A 81 11.94 32.52 4.44
C GLY A 81 11.44 31.61 3.32
N VAL A 82 11.12 30.34 3.60
CA VAL A 82 10.44 29.47 2.64
C VAL A 82 8.98 29.91 2.50
N ASP A 83 8.55 30.16 1.25
CA ASP A 83 7.20 30.61 0.95
C ASP A 83 6.22 29.43 0.77
N THR A 84 4.92 29.75 0.81
CA THR A 84 3.85 28.76 0.64
C THR A 84 3.88 28.09 -0.74
N ALA A 85 4.36 28.79 -1.78
CA ALA A 85 4.49 28.23 -3.11
C ALA A 85 5.53 27.10 -3.18
N THR A 86 6.65 27.27 -2.48
CA THR A 86 7.69 26.25 -2.33
C THR A 86 7.17 25.05 -1.54
N GLU A 87 6.46 25.28 -0.44
CA GLU A 87 5.85 24.20 0.35
C GLU A 87 4.84 23.40 -0.48
N THR A 88 3.99 24.08 -1.25
CA THR A 88 3.02 23.44 -2.15
C THR A 88 3.74 22.59 -3.19
N TRP A 89 4.80 23.12 -3.82
CA TRP A 89 5.60 22.37 -4.78
C TRP A 89 6.24 21.13 -4.15
N ILE A 90 6.76 21.23 -2.92
CA ILE A 90 7.30 20.08 -2.18
C ILE A 90 6.21 19.02 -1.98
N LEU A 91 5.02 19.40 -1.50
CA LEU A 91 3.91 18.46 -1.30
C LEU A 91 3.48 17.78 -2.60
N ASP A 92 3.48 18.50 -3.72
CA ASP A 92 3.20 17.92 -5.04
C ASP A 92 4.30 16.92 -5.46
N GLN A 93 5.58 17.25 -5.26
CA GLN A 93 6.67 16.33 -5.57
C GLN A 93 6.69 15.11 -4.66
N MET A 94 6.28 15.24 -3.39
CA MET A 94 6.16 14.11 -2.46
C MET A 94 5.22 13.03 -2.97
N ARG A 95 4.18 13.39 -3.74
CA ARG A 95 3.32 12.40 -4.43
C ARG A 95 4.06 11.63 -5.50
N VAL A 96 4.95 12.30 -6.23
CA VAL A 96 5.74 11.69 -7.30
C VAL A 96 6.79 10.74 -6.73
N VAL A 97 7.52 11.16 -5.69
CA VAL A 97 8.59 10.34 -5.08
C VAL A 97 8.06 9.26 -4.13
N ARG A 98 6.76 9.23 -3.81
CA ARG A 98 6.15 8.25 -2.90
C ARG A 98 6.56 6.78 -3.14
N PRO A 99 6.76 6.29 -4.39
CA PRO A 99 7.15 4.90 -4.63
C PRO A 99 8.48 4.48 -4.00
N VAL A 100 9.41 5.42 -3.74
CA VAL A 100 10.72 5.07 -3.16
C VAL A 100 10.64 4.77 -1.66
N VAL A 101 9.65 5.35 -0.98
CA VAL A 101 9.52 5.35 0.49
C VAL A 101 9.25 3.95 1.02
N GLU A 102 10.17 3.42 1.82
CA GLU A 102 9.98 2.15 2.54
C GLU A 102 9.34 2.34 3.91
N THR A 103 9.85 3.33 4.63
CA THR A 103 9.52 3.62 6.02
C THR A 103 9.17 5.08 6.18
N GLY A 104 8.25 5.39 7.09
CA GLY A 104 7.67 6.72 7.19
C GLY A 104 8.68 7.86 7.42
N TYR A 105 9.79 7.59 8.10
CA TYR A 105 10.81 8.61 8.39
C TYR A 105 11.51 9.13 7.13
N GLU A 106 11.58 8.32 6.07
CA GLU A 106 12.24 8.70 4.82
C GLU A 106 11.54 9.91 4.17
N ASN A 107 10.25 10.12 4.44
CA ASN A 107 9.55 11.31 3.98
C ASN A 107 10.17 12.60 4.53
N ILE A 108 10.73 12.60 5.75
CA ILE A 108 11.42 13.77 6.32
C ILE A 108 12.65 14.11 5.47
N LEU A 109 13.40 13.08 5.08
CA LEU A 109 14.59 13.22 4.24
C LEU A 109 14.24 13.72 2.84
N LEU A 110 13.17 13.18 2.23
CA LEU A 110 12.69 13.61 0.92
C LEU A 110 12.23 15.06 0.92
N VAL A 111 11.46 15.50 1.93
CA VAL A 111 11.06 16.91 2.06
C VAL A 111 12.27 17.83 2.10
N ARG A 112 13.30 17.48 2.89
CA ARG A 112 14.53 18.28 2.95
C ARG A 112 15.28 18.27 1.62
N LEU A 113 15.39 17.11 0.96
CA LEU A 113 16.08 17.00 -0.33
C LEU A 113 15.38 17.86 -1.39
N LEU A 114 14.05 17.79 -1.47
CA LEU A 114 13.23 18.59 -2.37
C LEU A 114 13.40 20.08 -2.11
N LEU A 115 13.49 20.50 -0.84
CA LEU A 115 13.81 21.88 -0.48
C LEU A 115 15.20 22.30 -1.01
N GLU A 116 16.24 21.48 -0.82
CA GLU A 116 17.60 21.77 -1.31
C GLU A 116 17.72 21.78 -2.85
N ILE A 117 16.85 21.03 -3.56
CA ILE A 117 16.70 21.09 -5.02
C ILE A 117 16.06 22.42 -5.43
N LYS A 118 14.94 22.77 -4.81
CA LYS A 118 14.11 23.93 -5.19
C LYS A 118 14.76 25.27 -4.83
N VAL A 119 15.52 25.29 -3.74
CA VAL A 119 16.06 26.50 -3.13
C VAL A 119 17.60 26.40 -3.06
N PRO A 120 18.34 26.85 -4.10
CA PRO A 120 19.78 26.61 -4.19
C PRO A 120 20.61 27.15 -3.03
N HIS A 121 20.16 28.21 -2.35
CA HIS A 121 20.91 28.83 -1.26
C HIS A 121 20.82 28.08 0.08
N VAL A 122 19.84 27.17 0.26
CA VAL A 122 19.76 26.31 1.46
C VAL A 122 20.42 24.95 1.25
N ARG A 123 20.92 24.68 0.04
CA ARG A 123 21.57 23.42 -0.33
C ARG A 123 22.80 23.18 0.53
N LYS A 124 22.87 21.99 1.13
CA LYS A 124 24.01 21.52 1.92
C LYS A 124 24.56 20.19 1.41
N SER A 125 23.71 19.37 0.79
CA SER A 125 24.08 18.06 0.27
C SER A 125 24.83 18.14 -1.05
N SER A 126 25.76 17.21 -1.24
CA SER A 126 26.54 17.07 -2.49
C SER A 126 25.69 16.55 -3.66
N VAL A 127 24.61 15.83 -3.36
CA VAL A 127 23.76 15.18 -4.37
C VAL A 127 22.65 16.07 -4.91
N ALA A 128 22.26 17.16 -4.24
CA ALA A 128 21.11 17.96 -4.65
C ALA A 128 21.37 18.86 -5.87
N GLU A 129 22.62 19.08 -6.26
CA GLU A 129 22.92 19.86 -7.47
C GLU A 129 22.49 19.11 -8.73
N LYS A 130 21.56 19.69 -9.49
CA LYS A 130 20.98 19.13 -10.73
C LYS A 130 20.23 17.81 -10.53
N LEU A 131 19.93 17.43 -9.30
CA LEU A 131 19.11 16.26 -9.02
C LEU A 131 17.68 16.49 -9.49
N SER A 132 17.20 15.62 -10.37
CA SER A 132 15.80 15.59 -10.77
C SER A 132 15.01 14.62 -9.88
N VAL A 133 13.68 14.70 -9.97
CA VAL A 133 12.81 13.74 -9.29
C VAL A 133 12.95 12.32 -9.87
N ASP A 134 13.25 12.20 -11.17
CA ASP A 134 13.49 10.90 -11.81
C ASP A 134 14.75 10.22 -11.26
N ASP A 135 15.80 11.00 -10.94
CA ASP A 135 17.00 10.48 -10.31
C ASP A 135 16.70 9.93 -8.90
N ILE A 136 15.82 10.59 -8.15
CA ILE A 136 15.34 10.11 -6.84
C ILE A 136 14.62 8.77 -7.02
N LEU A 137 13.71 8.67 -7.99
CA LEU A 137 12.98 7.43 -8.28
C LEU A 137 13.92 6.29 -8.69
N ALA A 138 15.02 6.60 -9.38
CA ALA A 138 15.97 5.62 -9.87
C ALA A 138 16.91 5.07 -8.78
N ASP A 139 17.41 5.91 -7.87
CA ASP A 139 18.47 5.52 -6.93
C ASP A 139 18.35 6.12 -5.53
N TRP A 140 17.13 6.17 -5.00
CA TRP A 140 16.90 6.58 -3.61
C TRP A 140 17.64 5.69 -2.61
N GLU A 141 17.45 4.37 -2.67
CA GLU A 141 17.87 3.44 -1.62
C GLU A 141 19.39 3.31 -1.48
N HIS A 142 20.11 3.25 -2.61
CA HIS A 142 21.52 2.86 -2.63
C HIS A 142 22.45 4.06 -2.87
N GLY A 143 22.08 5.00 -3.75
CA GLY A 143 22.88 6.18 -4.04
C GLY A 143 22.57 7.37 -3.14
N ILE A 144 21.32 7.81 -3.09
CA ILE A 144 20.96 9.13 -2.53
C ILE A 144 20.79 9.08 -1.01
N LYS A 145 19.94 8.19 -0.50
CA LYS A 145 19.59 8.11 0.93
C LYS A 145 20.83 7.95 1.83
N PRO A 146 21.79 7.04 1.55
CA PRO A 146 22.98 6.90 2.39
C PRO A 146 23.85 8.16 2.44
N VAL A 147 23.94 8.90 1.31
CA VAL A 147 24.74 10.13 1.24
C VAL A 147 24.08 11.24 2.06
N VAL A 148 22.79 11.49 1.86
CA VAL A 148 22.11 12.56 2.60
C VAL A 148 22.02 12.26 4.10
N MET A 149 21.79 11.00 4.50
CA MET A 149 21.82 10.62 5.92
C MET A 149 23.17 10.93 6.57
N LYS A 150 24.27 10.60 5.89
CA LYS A 150 25.63 10.87 6.38
C LYS A 150 25.93 12.37 6.44
N GLU A 151 25.67 13.10 5.35
CA GLU A 151 25.99 14.53 5.25
C GLU A 151 25.14 15.39 6.19
N TRP A 152 23.93 14.96 6.48
CA TRP A 152 23.02 15.66 7.39
C TRP A 152 23.17 15.24 8.84
N GLY A 153 24.02 14.25 9.14
CA GLY A 153 24.24 13.73 10.49
C GLY A 153 23.07 12.92 11.05
N GLU A 154 22.19 12.40 10.19
CA GLU A 154 21.03 11.58 10.57
C GLU A 154 21.41 10.10 10.66
N ASN A 155 22.33 9.79 11.58
CA ASN A 155 22.81 8.42 11.78
C ASN A 155 21.85 7.55 12.62
N ASP A 156 20.94 8.20 13.36
CA ASP A 156 19.95 7.57 14.22
C ASP A 156 18.57 7.68 13.55
N ARG A 157 18.06 6.55 13.06
CA ARG A 157 16.78 6.50 12.34
C ARG A 157 15.61 6.56 13.31
N GLU A 158 15.80 6.03 14.51
CA GLU A 158 14.81 5.96 15.58
C GLU A 158 14.37 7.38 15.98
N VAL A 159 15.30 8.33 16.06
CA VAL A 159 14.98 9.75 16.30
C VAL A 159 14.02 10.32 15.24
N LEU A 160 14.23 10.00 13.96
CA LEU A 160 13.35 10.47 12.88
C LEU A 160 11.99 9.75 12.89
N VAL A 161 11.98 8.46 13.23
CA VAL A 161 10.75 7.67 13.40
C VAL A 161 9.90 8.23 14.54
N GLU A 162 10.51 8.53 15.68
CA GLU A 162 9.85 9.11 16.85
C GLU A 162 9.31 10.51 16.54
N LEU A 163 10.11 11.37 15.90
CA LEU A 163 9.67 12.69 15.47
C LEU A 163 8.46 12.61 14.52
N PHE A 164 8.53 11.71 13.53
CA PHE A 164 7.43 11.52 12.58
C PHE A 164 6.18 10.93 13.23
N GLY A 165 6.33 10.05 14.21
CA GLY A 165 5.23 9.56 15.05
C GLY A 165 4.60 10.69 15.86
N LYS A 166 5.43 11.44 16.59
CA LYS A 166 4.98 12.52 17.47
C LYS A 166 4.21 13.61 16.71
N VAL A 167 4.67 14.03 15.53
CA VAL A 167 3.96 15.04 14.74
C VAL A 167 2.54 14.57 14.35
N ARG A 168 2.37 13.27 14.10
CA ARG A 168 1.07 12.68 13.79
C ARG A 168 0.19 12.58 15.02
N ASP A 169 0.75 12.15 16.14
CA ASP A 169 0.03 12.11 17.43
C ASP A 169 -0.45 13.52 17.82
N ASP A 170 0.43 14.53 17.74
CA ASP A 170 0.12 15.94 18.04
C ASP A 170 -0.95 16.49 17.08
N TRP A 171 -0.96 16.05 15.81
CA TRP A 171 -2.00 16.44 14.85
C TRP A 171 -3.34 15.80 15.21
N ILE A 172 -3.36 14.50 15.51
CA ILE A 172 -4.56 13.77 15.94
C ILE A 172 -5.16 14.39 17.20
N GLU A 173 -4.33 14.72 18.20
CA GLU A 173 -4.79 15.33 19.46
C GLU A 173 -5.44 16.70 19.25
N ARG A 174 -4.91 17.51 18.33
CA ARG A 174 -5.39 18.87 18.08
C ARG A 174 -6.53 18.95 17.07
N ASP A 175 -6.50 18.10 16.05
CA ASP A 175 -7.39 18.14 14.90
C ASP A 175 -7.48 16.76 14.23
N LEU A 176 -8.18 15.84 14.90
CA LEU A 176 -8.47 14.51 14.40
C LEU A 176 -9.15 14.55 13.02
N HIS A 177 -10.13 15.44 12.84
CA HIS A 177 -10.86 15.55 11.57
C HIS A 177 -9.94 15.95 10.42
N GLY A 178 -9.09 16.96 10.62
CA GLY A 178 -8.10 17.37 9.63
C GLY A 178 -7.12 16.24 9.28
N TRP A 179 -6.64 15.50 10.28
CA TRP A 179 -5.78 14.34 10.05
C TRP A 179 -6.49 13.23 9.26
N ILE A 180 -7.73 12.87 9.62
CA ILE A 180 -8.55 11.89 8.90
C ILE A 180 -8.77 12.34 7.45
N SER A 181 -9.15 13.60 7.24
CA SER A 181 -9.47 14.15 5.91
C SER A 181 -8.28 14.20 4.94
N ALA A 182 -7.05 14.14 5.47
CA ALA A 182 -5.83 14.05 4.67
C ALA A 182 -5.54 12.62 4.16
N ASN A 183 -6.36 11.64 4.53
CA ASN A 183 -6.27 10.25 4.10
C ASN A 183 -7.52 9.86 3.30
N ARG A 184 -7.39 8.85 2.45
CA ARG A 184 -8.52 8.31 1.68
C ARG A 184 -8.36 6.81 1.46
N PHE A 185 -9.39 6.02 1.74
CA PHE A 185 -9.42 4.61 1.32
C PHE A 185 -9.60 4.50 -0.19
N TYR A 186 -8.89 3.56 -0.82
CA TYR A 186 -9.11 3.27 -2.23
C TYR A 186 -10.54 2.75 -2.45
N PRO A 187 -11.19 3.09 -3.58
CA PRO A 187 -12.56 2.65 -3.84
C PRO A 187 -12.71 1.13 -3.71
N GLY A 188 -13.70 0.68 -2.93
CA GLY A 188 -14.04 -0.73 -2.71
C GLY A 188 -13.21 -1.46 -1.65
N THR A 189 -12.10 -0.90 -1.15
CA THR A 189 -11.27 -1.59 -0.14
C THR A 189 -11.95 -1.64 1.23
N ALA A 190 -12.65 -0.57 1.63
CA ALA A 190 -13.42 -0.54 2.88
C ALA A 190 -14.54 -1.60 2.88
N ASP A 191 -15.27 -1.73 1.78
CA ASP A 191 -16.34 -2.73 1.64
C ASP A 191 -15.76 -4.14 1.59
N ALA A 192 -14.66 -4.34 0.88
CA ALA A 192 -13.95 -5.62 0.87
C ALA A 192 -13.54 -6.06 2.29
N LEU A 193 -13.05 -5.14 3.12
CA LEU A 193 -12.71 -5.46 4.52
C LEU A 193 -13.95 -5.84 5.35
N LYS A 194 -15.09 -5.16 5.15
CA LYS A 194 -16.34 -5.41 5.90
C LYS A 194 -16.99 -6.73 5.57
N PHE A 195 -17.03 -7.07 4.29
CA PHE A 195 -17.83 -8.18 3.77
C PHE A 195 -17.01 -9.45 3.51
N SER A 196 -15.69 -9.40 3.72
CA SER A 196 -14.83 -10.57 3.54
C SER A 196 -15.15 -11.67 4.55
N SER A 197 -15.29 -12.90 4.05
CA SER A 197 -15.32 -14.12 4.87
C SER A 197 -13.93 -14.77 5.02
N SER A 198 -12.88 -14.11 4.53
CA SER A 198 -11.50 -14.62 4.57
C SER A 198 -10.77 -14.21 5.85
N THR A 199 -9.68 -14.89 6.17
CA THR A 199 -8.78 -14.48 7.25
C THR A 199 -7.95 -13.30 6.78
N LEU A 200 -8.13 -12.13 7.40
CA LEU A 200 -7.43 -10.91 7.02
C LEU A 200 -6.38 -10.50 8.06
N PHE A 201 -5.23 -10.08 7.56
CA PHE A 201 -4.13 -9.47 8.31
C PHE A 201 -3.66 -8.21 7.60
N ILE A 202 -3.21 -7.23 8.37
CA ILE A 202 -2.56 -6.03 7.85
C ILE A 202 -1.07 -6.14 8.18
N VAL A 203 -0.21 -6.04 7.17
CA VAL A 203 1.24 -6.17 7.29
C VAL A 203 1.89 -4.93 6.67
N THR A 204 2.26 -3.96 7.50
CA THR A 204 2.61 -2.60 7.05
C THR A 204 3.80 -2.02 7.81
N THR A 205 4.49 -1.05 7.20
CA THR A 205 5.53 -0.24 7.88
C THR A 205 4.95 0.99 8.58
N LYS A 206 3.62 1.19 8.53
CA LYS A 206 2.90 2.18 9.35
C LYS A 206 2.82 1.70 10.80
N GLN A 207 2.88 2.62 11.77
CA GLN A 207 2.59 2.26 13.16
C GLN A 207 1.12 1.81 13.28
N ALA A 208 0.89 0.68 13.97
CA ALA A 208 -0.41 0.01 14.01
C ALA A 208 -1.54 0.93 14.51
N ARG A 209 -1.26 1.82 15.47
CA ARG A 209 -2.25 2.78 16.01
C ARG A 209 -2.85 3.70 14.95
N PHE A 210 -2.06 4.15 13.97
CA PHE A 210 -2.55 5.01 12.90
C PHE A 210 -3.38 4.22 11.87
N ALA A 211 -2.96 2.99 11.54
CA ALA A 211 -3.74 2.12 10.65
C ALA A 211 -5.10 1.79 11.28
N SER A 212 -5.10 1.41 12.56
CA SER A 212 -6.33 1.13 13.33
C SER A 212 -7.28 2.33 13.38
N ALA A 213 -6.77 3.53 13.68
CA ALA A 213 -7.58 4.74 13.66
C ALA A 213 -8.23 4.98 12.29
N LEU A 214 -7.49 4.82 11.19
CA LEU A 214 -8.04 5.02 9.84
C LEU A 214 -9.05 3.92 9.44
N LEU A 215 -8.80 2.66 9.81
CA LEU A 215 -9.77 1.57 9.61
C LEU A 215 -11.10 1.86 10.31
N LYS A 216 -11.03 2.34 11.55
CA LYS A 216 -12.21 2.68 12.32
C LYS A 216 -12.94 3.89 11.75
N GLU A 217 -12.23 4.99 11.53
CA GLU A 217 -12.84 6.29 11.22
C GLU A 217 -13.25 6.42 9.73
N LEU A 218 -12.45 5.90 8.80
CA LEU A 218 -12.74 6.00 7.36
C LEU A 218 -13.42 4.77 6.80
N ALA A 219 -12.97 3.57 7.21
CA ALA A 219 -13.59 2.35 6.72
C ALA A 219 -14.79 1.94 7.58
N GLY A 220 -14.94 2.41 8.82
CA GLY A 220 -15.99 1.91 9.71
C GLY A 220 -15.78 0.44 10.09
N VAL A 221 -14.52 0.00 10.17
CA VAL A 221 -14.12 -1.37 10.47
C VAL A 221 -13.33 -1.38 11.78
N ASP A 222 -13.87 -2.07 12.79
CA ASP A 222 -13.13 -2.33 14.03
C ASP A 222 -12.21 -3.55 13.83
N PHE A 223 -11.03 -3.28 13.25
CA PHE A 223 -10.09 -4.33 12.87
C PHE A 223 -9.24 -4.78 14.07
N PRO A 224 -9.13 -6.09 14.37
CA PRO A 224 -8.41 -6.58 15.55
C PRO A 224 -6.93 -6.17 15.56
N MET A 225 -6.49 -5.55 16.66
CA MET A 225 -5.11 -5.05 16.79
C MET A 225 -4.04 -6.15 16.71
N ASP A 226 -4.35 -7.35 17.18
CA ASP A 226 -3.49 -8.55 17.08
C ASP A 226 -3.33 -9.07 15.64
N ARG A 227 -4.09 -8.50 14.69
CA ARG A 227 -3.99 -8.77 13.25
C ARG A 227 -3.35 -7.64 12.46
N ILE A 228 -2.85 -6.59 13.14
CA ILE A 228 -2.13 -5.47 12.51
C ILE A 228 -0.64 -5.54 12.87
N TYR A 229 0.17 -6.08 11.96
CA TYR A 229 1.62 -6.07 12.05
C TYR A 229 2.15 -4.76 11.49
N GLY A 230 2.23 -3.76 12.35
CA GLY A 230 2.77 -2.44 12.02
C GLY A 230 4.29 -2.33 12.23
N LEU A 231 4.78 -1.10 12.14
CA LEU A 231 6.17 -0.74 12.46
C LEU A 231 6.59 -1.32 13.82
N GLY A 232 7.75 -1.99 13.85
CA GLY A 232 8.28 -2.68 15.04
C GLY A 232 7.94 -4.17 15.12
N SER A 233 7.07 -4.69 14.25
CA SER A 233 6.73 -6.12 14.20
C SER A 233 7.79 -7.00 13.51
N GLY A 234 8.87 -6.40 13.01
CA GLY A 234 9.91 -7.05 12.23
C GLY A 234 9.72 -6.93 10.70
N PRO A 235 10.64 -7.47 9.89
CA PRO A 235 10.54 -7.44 8.44
C PRO A 235 9.30 -8.17 7.92
N LYS A 236 8.66 -7.65 6.87
CA LYS A 236 7.44 -8.26 6.29
C LYS A 236 7.63 -9.75 5.96
N VAL A 237 8.80 -10.14 5.44
CA VAL A 237 9.16 -11.55 5.16
C VAL A 237 9.04 -12.43 6.40
N GLU A 238 9.51 -11.97 7.56
CA GLU A 238 9.44 -12.74 8.80
C GLU A 238 8.01 -12.79 9.36
N VAL A 239 7.24 -11.72 9.22
CA VAL A 239 5.80 -11.72 9.57
C VAL A 239 5.04 -12.74 8.72
N LEU A 240 5.29 -12.81 7.41
CA LEU A 240 4.65 -13.80 6.54
C LEU A 240 5.03 -15.24 6.92
N LYS A 241 6.28 -15.48 7.32
CA LYS A 241 6.71 -16.80 7.85
C LYS A 241 5.95 -17.15 9.14
N GLN A 242 5.86 -16.21 10.07
CA GLN A 242 5.10 -16.41 11.31
C GLN A 242 3.61 -16.68 11.05
N LEU A 243 3.03 -16.03 10.04
CA LEU A 243 1.62 -16.27 9.68
C LEU A 243 1.43 -17.65 9.05
N GLN A 244 2.30 -18.11 8.16
CA GLN A 244 2.14 -19.44 7.53
C GLN A 244 2.39 -20.61 8.49
N GLU A 245 3.16 -20.42 9.56
CA GLU A 245 3.53 -21.48 10.52
C GLU A 245 2.45 -21.76 11.58
N ARG A 246 1.41 -20.92 11.64
CA ARG A 246 0.30 -21.08 12.57
C ARG A 246 -0.59 -22.26 12.19
N ALA A 247 -0.88 -23.12 13.16
CA ALA A 247 -1.69 -24.32 12.96
C ALA A 247 -3.11 -23.99 12.44
N GLU A 248 -3.70 -22.88 12.90
CA GLU A 248 -5.00 -22.41 12.44
C GLU A 248 -5.03 -21.95 10.98
N HIS A 249 -3.86 -21.75 10.35
CA HIS A 249 -3.74 -21.36 8.95
C HIS A 249 -3.35 -22.52 8.03
N GLU A 250 -3.21 -23.73 8.58
CA GLU A 250 -2.89 -24.91 7.78
C GLU A 250 -3.98 -25.19 6.74
N GLY A 251 -3.56 -25.36 5.48
CA GLY A 251 -4.47 -25.61 4.36
C GLY A 251 -5.19 -24.38 3.81
N LEU A 252 -4.93 -23.16 4.32
CA LEU A 252 -5.42 -21.94 3.70
C LEU A 252 -4.60 -21.58 2.46
N THR A 253 -5.26 -20.99 1.46
CA THR A 253 -4.56 -20.34 0.35
C THR A 253 -4.05 -18.98 0.81
N LEU A 254 -2.74 -18.75 0.70
CA LEU A 254 -2.09 -17.55 1.23
C LEU A 254 -1.91 -16.49 0.14
N HIS A 255 -2.26 -15.24 0.44
CA HIS A 255 -2.21 -14.11 -0.48
C HIS A 255 -1.51 -12.93 0.18
N PHE A 256 -0.50 -12.35 -0.47
CA PHE A 256 0.18 -11.14 -0.02
C PHE A 256 0.01 -10.02 -1.06
N VAL A 257 -0.61 -8.91 -0.64
CA VAL A 257 -0.88 -7.75 -1.50
C VAL A 257 -0.06 -6.57 -1.00
N GLU A 258 0.76 -6.01 -1.88
CA GLU A 258 1.80 -5.03 -1.55
C GLU A 258 1.98 -4.05 -2.71
N ASP A 259 2.20 -2.76 -2.45
CA ASP A 259 2.39 -1.75 -3.51
C ASP A 259 3.86 -1.56 -3.92
N ARG A 260 4.83 -2.02 -3.12
CA ARG A 260 6.26 -1.95 -3.44
C ARG A 260 6.79 -3.22 -4.08
N LEU A 261 7.21 -3.11 -5.34
CA LEU A 261 7.85 -4.20 -6.08
C LEU A 261 9.13 -4.73 -5.40
N ALA A 262 9.90 -3.87 -4.72
CA ALA A 262 11.08 -4.29 -3.97
C ALA A 262 10.74 -5.27 -2.84
N THR A 263 9.66 -4.99 -2.08
CA THR A 263 9.15 -5.88 -1.04
C THR A 263 8.76 -7.24 -1.63
N LEU A 264 7.99 -7.25 -2.73
CA LEU A 264 7.59 -8.49 -3.40
C LEU A 264 8.80 -9.30 -3.89
N ARG A 265 9.82 -8.64 -4.44
CA ARG A 265 11.08 -9.29 -4.84
C ARG A 265 11.80 -9.95 -3.66
N ASN A 266 11.76 -9.34 -2.48
CA ASN A 266 12.35 -9.94 -1.27
C ASN A 266 11.59 -11.20 -0.84
N VAL A 267 10.26 -11.21 -0.98
CA VAL A 267 9.43 -12.40 -0.74
C VAL A 267 9.77 -13.50 -1.76
N ILE A 268 9.82 -13.18 -3.06
CA ILE A 268 10.20 -14.12 -4.13
C ILE A 268 11.58 -14.75 -3.91
N LYS A 269 12.54 -13.98 -3.38
CA LYS A 269 13.89 -14.46 -3.07
C LYS A 269 13.95 -15.35 -1.82
N THR A 270 12.84 -15.56 -1.12
CA THR A 270 12.76 -16.33 0.12
C THR A 270 12.01 -17.64 -0.13
N PRO A 271 12.70 -18.78 -0.39
CA PRO A 271 12.04 -20.04 -0.76
C PRO A 271 11.02 -20.55 0.26
N ALA A 272 11.19 -20.21 1.54
CA ALA A 272 10.23 -20.54 2.59
C ALA A 272 8.83 -19.92 2.38
N LEU A 273 8.68 -18.94 1.48
CA LEU A 273 7.44 -18.23 1.18
C LEU A 273 6.86 -18.58 -0.20
N ASP A 274 7.35 -19.63 -0.88
CA ASP A 274 6.88 -20.04 -2.22
C ASP A 274 5.38 -20.38 -2.28
N LYS A 275 4.74 -20.63 -1.14
CA LYS A 275 3.30 -20.91 -1.02
C LYS A 275 2.42 -19.65 -1.14
N TRP A 276 2.99 -18.45 -1.06
CA TRP A 276 2.25 -17.20 -1.10
C TRP A 276 1.97 -16.76 -2.53
N ASN A 277 0.70 -16.50 -2.83
CA ASN A 277 0.31 -15.78 -4.04
C ASN A 277 0.61 -14.29 -3.84
N LEU A 278 1.35 -13.68 -4.76
CA LEU A 278 1.85 -12.31 -4.63
C LEU A 278 1.13 -11.37 -5.59
N TYR A 279 0.71 -10.21 -5.08
CA TYR A 279 -0.03 -9.21 -5.85
C TYR A 279 0.60 -7.83 -5.67
N LEU A 280 0.85 -7.15 -6.79
CA LEU A 280 1.31 -5.76 -6.78
C LEU A 280 0.10 -4.83 -6.81
N GLY A 281 -0.12 -4.09 -5.71
CA GLY A 281 -1.09 -3.01 -5.65
C GLY A 281 -0.62 -1.85 -6.53
N ASN A 282 -1.48 -1.36 -7.42
CA ASN A 282 -1.15 -0.22 -8.26
C ASN A 282 -1.96 1.01 -7.80
N SER A 283 -1.28 1.93 -7.11
CA SER A 283 -1.82 3.17 -6.55
C SER A 283 -2.02 4.27 -7.60
N ILE A 284 -1.49 4.08 -8.81
CA ILE A 284 -1.75 4.93 -9.97
C ILE A 284 -3.08 4.44 -10.56
N THR A 285 -4.16 5.16 -10.27
CA THR A 285 -5.50 5.00 -10.86
C THR A 285 -5.45 4.36 -12.24
N CYS A 286 -6.20 3.28 -12.44
CA CYS A 286 -6.95 3.12 -13.68
C CYS A 286 -6.18 3.46 -14.98
N TYR A 287 -4.95 2.97 -15.22
CA TYR A 287 -4.34 3.01 -16.55
C TYR A 287 -3.38 1.83 -16.73
N VAL A 288 -3.63 1.10 -17.81
CA VAL A 288 -2.93 -0.11 -18.22
C VAL A 288 -1.54 0.26 -18.71
N SER A 289 -0.52 -0.42 -18.19
CA SER A 289 0.75 -0.61 -18.87
C SER A 289 1.18 -2.05 -18.67
N PHE A 290 1.16 -2.80 -19.77
CA PHE A 290 1.54 -4.20 -19.82
C PHE A 290 3.07 -4.31 -19.71
N ILE A 291 3.58 -5.03 -18.71
CA ILE A 291 5.00 -5.42 -18.65
C ILE A 291 5.08 -6.86 -19.16
N PRO A 292 5.64 -7.11 -20.37
CA PRO A 292 5.83 -8.46 -20.85
C PRO A 292 6.87 -9.19 -19.99
N GLY A 293 6.54 -10.40 -19.52
CA GLY A 293 7.53 -11.35 -18.99
C GLY A 293 7.60 -11.50 -17.47
N SER A 294 6.61 -11.04 -16.70
CA SER A 294 6.52 -11.36 -15.26
C SER A 294 5.10 -11.84 -14.91
N HIS A 295 5.00 -12.88 -14.08
CA HIS A 295 3.73 -13.40 -13.54
C HIS A 295 3.07 -12.45 -12.51
N ILE A 296 3.20 -11.13 -12.70
CA ILE A 296 2.61 -10.10 -11.84
C ILE A 296 1.29 -9.65 -12.47
N VAL A 297 0.18 -9.99 -11.83
CA VAL A 297 -1.15 -9.53 -12.24
C VAL A 297 -1.39 -8.12 -11.70
N SER A 298 -1.58 -7.15 -12.59
CA SER A 298 -2.05 -5.80 -12.25
C SER A 298 -3.59 -5.83 -12.18
N CYS A 299 -4.16 -5.67 -10.99
CA CYS A 299 -5.60 -5.68 -10.76
C CYS A 299 -6.06 -4.29 -10.31
N PHE A 300 -6.68 -3.48 -11.17
CA PHE A 300 -7.70 -2.47 -10.80
C PHE A 300 -8.27 -1.80 -12.07
N HIS A 301 -9.31 -2.40 -12.67
CA HIS A 301 -10.22 -1.67 -13.57
C HIS A 301 -11.61 -2.29 -13.82
N PHE A 302 -11.96 -3.45 -13.26
CA PHE A 302 -13.26 -4.08 -13.57
C PHE A 302 -14.41 -3.76 -12.58
N LEU A 303 -14.12 -3.25 -11.38
CA LEU A 303 -15.15 -3.05 -10.34
C LEU A 303 -16.08 -1.85 -10.61
N ALA A 304 -15.58 -0.77 -11.22
CA ALA A 304 -16.37 0.43 -11.48
C ALA A 304 -17.40 0.25 -12.62
N ALA A 305 -17.06 -0.54 -13.64
CA ALA A 305 -17.95 -0.74 -14.80
C ALA A 305 -19.18 -1.61 -14.49
N GLU A 306 -19.07 -2.54 -13.53
CA GLU A 306 -20.16 -3.47 -13.18
C GLU A 306 -21.15 -2.84 -12.18
N LEU A 307 -20.68 -2.04 -11.22
CA LEU A 307 -21.55 -1.31 -10.28
C LEU A 307 -22.39 -0.23 -10.98
N GLN A 308 -21.84 0.42 -12.00
CA GLN A 308 -22.57 1.42 -12.79
C GLN A 308 -23.64 0.78 -13.71
N ARG A 309 -23.41 -0.44 -14.21
CA ARG A 309 -24.43 -1.23 -14.93
C ARG A 309 -25.58 -1.69 -14.04
N ARG A 310 -25.30 -2.11 -12.80
CA ARG A 310 -26.33 -2.58 -11.86
C ARG A 310 -27.23 -1.46 -11.34
N HIS A 311 -26.74 -0.23 -11.24
CA HIS A 311 -27.58 0.93 -10.90
C HIS A 311 -28.44 1.46 -12.06
N LEU A 312 -28.05 1.25 -13.31
CA LEU A 312 -28.87 1.60 -14.48
C LEU A 312 -29.98 0.57 -14.77
N LEU A 313 -29.82 -0.67 -14.33
CA LEU A 313 -30.80 -1.75 -14.55
C LEU A 313 -31.87 -1.86 -13.44
N SER A 314 -31.73 -1.14 -12.32
CA SER A 314 -32.68 -1.17 -11.20
C SER A 314 -33.82 -0.15 -11.30
N ASN A 315 -33.82 0.75 -12.30
CA ASN A 315 -34.83 1.81 -12.45
C ASN A 315 -35.68 1.74 -13.73
N VAL A 316 -35.78 0.59 -14.39
CA VAL A 316 -36.79 0.37 -15.44
C VAL A 316 -37.90 -0.52 -14.89
N THR A 317 -38.77 0.09 -14.08
CA THR A 317 -40.08 -0.50 -13.77
C THR A 317 -41.03 -0.14 -14.92
N MET A 318 -41.50 -1.16 -15.64
CA MET A 318 -42.62 -1.04 -16.57
C MET A 318 -43.83 -0.45 -15.84
N TYR A 319 -44.32 0.68 -16.33
CA TYR A 319 -45.75 0.99 -16.33
C TYR A 319 -46.12 1.39 -17.75
N SER A 320 -46.97 0.54 -18.35
CA SER A 320 -47.82 0.69 -19.55
C SER A 320 -47.50 1.80 -20.55
#